data_AF-A0A847INM0-F1
#
_entry.id   AF-A0A847INM0-F1
#
_cell.length_a   1.000
_cell.length_b   1.000
_cell.length_c   1.000
_cell.angle_alpha   90.00
_cell.angle_beta   90.00
_cell.angle_gamma   90.00
#
_symmetry.space_group_name_H-M   'P 1'
#
loop_
_entity.id
_entity.type
_entity.pdbx_description
1 polymer ?
#
loop_
_entity_poly.entity_id
_entity_poly.type
_entity_poly.pdbx_seq_one_letter_code
_entity_poly.pdbx_strand_id
1 'polypeptide(L)'
;KMVSAIIKSALRDHAKMILRGQSPDNTAWLCSQYADSAKAILACYRNLKSIITVPTVPDELQDHFRFGDEALSQVVVLYALRILKFLKGKSKYSEEEQRIHDLVVGEYAYKREAGYNVLDARDPENNRDLVFRYGLLKKYIESDLFVTLNKKRDGVAIEQIYYSIAAGVAMIFATVVAFIFQRRFGSVSIPLFVALVVSYMLKDRIKELMRYYFAYKLKFKYFDHKAVVRIKDEEIGWIKEGMDFISPGKIPQEVMNLRNKNNLMGSEFAILDEKIILYRKLVNIDSHKLAENNIYHISGINDIVRFHVNRYTQKMDNPEIPLLKIDEETGDLVTLNCAKTYFLHIVMQVQSEGRSSFHAYKVIVSRNGIQGITFLE
;
A
#
# COMPACT_ATOMS: atom_id res chain seq x y z
N LYS A 1 -5.82 7.10 23.38
CA LYS A 1 -5.19 6.63 22.12
C LYS A 1 -5.38 7.66 21.00
N MET A 2 -6.62 7.94 20.57
CA MET A 2 -6.91 8.95 19.53
C MET A 2 -6.25 10.33 19.74
N VAL A 3 -6.30 10.90 20.95
CA VAL A 3 -5.63 12.17 21.26
C VAL A 3 -4.13 12.13 20.93
N SER A 4 -3.44 11.05 21.30
CA SER A 4 -2.01 10.87 21.00
C SER A 4 -1.75 10.75 19.50
N ALA A 5 -2.67 10.13 18.73
CA ALA A 5 -2.55 10.06 17.28
C ALA A 5 -2.76 11.42 16.60
N ILE A 6 -3.72 12.23 17.07
CA ILE A 6 -3.99 13.59 16.59
C ILE A 6 -2.77 14.47 16.86
N ILE A 7 -2.26 14.47 18.11
CA ILE A 7 -1.06 15.23 18.50
C ILE A 7 0.13 14.82 17.62
N LYS A 8 0.33 13.53 17.39
CA LYS A 8 1.38 13.05 16.51
C LYS A 8 1.26 13.60 15.09
N SER A 9 0.06 13.59 14.50
CA SER A 9 -0.16 14.16 13.17
C SER A 9 0.14 15.65 13.15
N ALA A 10 -0.34 16.39 14.16
CA ALA A 10 -0.12 17.82 14.28
C ALA A 10 1.38 18.17 14.41
N LEU A 11 2.11 17.49 15.30
CA LEU A 11 3.56 17.68 15.49
C LEU A 11 4.34 17.33 14.21
N ARG A 12 3.95 16.25 13.52
CA ARG A 12 4.55 15.87 12.23
C ARG A 12 4.39 16.97 11.19
N ASP A 13 3.18 17.50 11.05
CA ASP A 13 2.84 18.44 10.00
C ASP A 13 3.44 19.83 10.29
N HIS A 14 3.48 20.23 11.57
CA HIS A 14 4.24 21.40 12.02
C HIS A 14 5.74 21.25 11.72
N ALA A 15 6.35 20.12 12.09
CA ALA A 15 7.76 19.87 11.79
C ALA A 15 8.06 19.87 10.28
N LYS A 16 7.17 19.30 9.45
CA LYS A 16 7.30 19.36 7.98
C LYS A 16 7.26 20.80 7.46
N MET A 17 6.42 21.65 8.05
CA MET A 17 6.32 23.07 7.66
C MET A 17 7.64 23.81 7.92
N ILE A 18 8.29 23.54 9.06
CA ILE A 18 9.63 24.06 9.38
C ILE A 18 10.66 23.53 8.37
N LEU A 19 10.67 22.21 8.11
CA LEU A 19 11.65 21.56 7.24
C LEU A 19 11.54 21.97 5.76
N ARG A 20 10.37 22.44 5.31
CA ARG A 20 10.20 22.95 3.94
C ARG A 20 10.95 24.26 3.71
N GLY A 21 11.36 24.96 4.77
CA GLY A 21 12.05 26.24 4.70
C GLY A 21 11.13 27.35 4.21
N GLN A 22 10.80 28.29 5.09
CA GLN A 22 10.08 29.51 4.73
C GLN A 22 11.04 30.70 4.82
N SER A 23 10.52 31.93 4.75
CA SER A 23 11.31 33.11 5.09
C SER A 23 11.98 32.93 6.47
N PRO A 24 13.17 33.53 6.70
CA PRO A 24 13.91 33.28 7.93
C PRO A 24 13.12 33.59 9.20
N ASP A 25 12.40 34.71 9.23
CA ASP A 25 11.63 35.15 10.40
C ASP A 25 10.45 34.21 10.67
N ASN A 26 9.84 33.66 9.61
CA ASN A 26 8.78 32.68 9.75
C ASN A 26 9.33 31.35 10.27
N THR A 27 10.52 30.93 9.84
CA THR A 27 11.14 29.69 10.32
C THR A 27 11.50 29.78 11.82
N ALA A 28 12.04 30.92 12.24
CA ALA A 28 12.32 31.22 13.65
C ALA A 28 11.05 31.18 14.52
N TRP A 29 9.99 31.87 14.07
CA TRP A 29 8.69 31.87 14.74
C TRP A 29 8.10 30.45 14.84
N LEU A 30 8.15 29.66 13.76
CA LEU A 30 7.64 28.28 13.75
C LEU A 30 8.42 27.37 14.70
N CYS A 31 9.73 27.49 14.80
CA CYS A 31 10.52 26.74 15.78
C CYS A 31 10.11 27.08 17.22
N SER A 32 9.95 28.36 17.53
CA SER A 32 9.47 28.81 18.84
C SER A 32 8.07 28.30 19.16
N GLN A 33 7.15 28.42 18.20
CA GLN A 33 5.78 27.90 18.34
C GLN A 33 5.75 26.39 18.54
N TYR A 34 6.60 25.63 17.83
CA TYR A 34 6.70 24.19 18.00
C TYR A 34 7.15 23.83 19.43
N ALA A 35 8.17 24.52 19.96
CA ALA A 35 8.67 24.27 21.31
C ALA A 35 7.59 24.55 22.38
N ASP A 36 6.91 25.68 22.28
CA ASP A 36 5.87 26.07 23.25
C ASP A 36 4.65 25.16 23.18
N SER A 37 4.20 24.85 21.96
CA SER A 37 3.09 23.93 21.75
C SER A 37 3.41 22.54 22.28
N ALA A 38 4.62 22.01 22.03
CA ALA A 38 5.04 20.71 22.54
C ALA A 38 5.05 20.66 24.07
N LYS A 39 5.62 21.69 24.72
CA LYS A 39 5.62 21.81 26.19
C LYS A 39 4.21 21.87 26.76
N ALA A 40 3.35 22.72 26.19
CA ALA A 40 1.97 22.87 26.62
C ALA A 40 1.17 21.57 26.46
N ILE A 41 1.31 20.88 25.33
CA ILE A 41 0.64 19.60 25.07
C ILE A 41 1.08 18.54 26.09
N LEU A 42 2.39 18.40 26.34
CA LEU A 42 2.91 17.44 27.29
C LEU A 42 2.47 17.76 28.73
N ALA A 43 2.51 19.04 29.13
CA ALA A 43 2.04 19.48 30.43
C ALA A 43 0.55 19.19 30.63
N CYS A 44 -0.30 19.56 29.66
CA CYS A 44 -1.72 19.26 29.70
C CYS A 44 -1.99 17.75 29.77
N TYR A 45 -1.29 16.94 28.97
CA TYR A 45 -1.46 15.49 29.00
C TYR A 45 -1.05 14.90 30.36
N ARG A 46 0.09 15.32 30.91
CA ARG A 46 0.61 14.86 32.20
C ARG A 46 -0.27 15.31 33.37
N ASN A 47 -0.89 16.49 33.30
CA ASN A 47 -1.83 16.96 34.32
C ASN A 47 -3.08 16.07 34.45
N LEU A 48 -3.48 15.37 33.38
CA LEU A 48 -4.58 14.39 33.43
C LEU A 48 -4.26 13.19 34.32
N LYS A 49 -2.99 12.96 34.67
CA LYS A 49 -2.59 11.91 35.63
C LYS A 49 -3.32 12.06 36.96
N SER A 50 -3.59 13.28 37.41
CA SER A 50 -4.32 13.57 38.66
C SER A 50 -5.73 12.99 38.69
N ILE A 51 -6.38 12.85 37.53
CA ILE A 51 -7.74 12.31 37.39
C ILE A 51 -7.72 10.77 37.43
N ILE A 52 -6.61 10.16 36.99
CA ILE A 52 -6.47 8.70 36.81
C ILE A 52 -5.86 8.05 38.07
N THR A 53 -5.13 8.81 38.88
CA THR A 53 -4.46 8.32 40.10
C THR A 53 -5.43 8.33 41.29
N VAL A 54 -6.54 7.61 41.17
CA VAL A 54 -7.53 7.43 42.24
C VAL A 54 -7.58 5.94 42.58
N PRO A 55 -7.66 5.52 43.86
CA PRO A 55 -7.62 4.10 44.26
C PRO A 55 -8.65 3.20 43.57
N THR A 56 -9.71 3.80 43.05
CA THR A 56 -10.81 3.11 42.34
C THR A 56 -10.47 2.74 40.89
N VAL A 57 -9.35 3.20 40.34
CA VAL A 57 -8.97 3.00 38.94
C VAL A 57 -8.10 1.74 38.80
N PRO A 58 -8.48 0.76 37.96
CA PRO A 58 -7.67 -0.42 37.67
C PRO A 58 -6.27 -0.10 37.14
N ASP A 59 -5.28 -0.90 37.52
CA ASP A 59 -3.88 -0.75 37.09
C ASP A 59 -3.72 -0.73 35.56
N GLU A 60 -4.57 -1.46 34.84
CA GLU A 60 -4.59 -1.51 33.37
C GLU A 60 -4.83 -0.12 32.73
N LEU A 61 -5.69 0.71 33.34
CA LEU A 61 -5.95 2.07 32.86
C LEU A 61 -4.77 3.00 33.13
N GLN A 62 -4.03 2.77 34.22
CA GLN A 62 -2.80 3.50 34.50
C GLN A 62 -1.71 3.15 33.49
N ASP A 63 -1.57 1.88 33.13
CA ASP A 63 -0.64 1.43 32.10
C ASP A 63 -0.99 2.01 30.72
N HIS A 64 -2.28 2.07 30.37
CA HIS A 64 -2.74 2.73 29.15
C HIS A 64 -2.39 4.21 29.08
N PHE A 65 -2.44 4.92 30.22
CA PHE A 65 -1.99 6.30 30.33
C PHE A 65 -0.47 6.41 30.15
N ARG A 66 0.31 5.56 30.83
CA ARG A 66 1.78 5.53 30.71
C ARG A 66 2.23 5.25 29.28
N PHE A 67 1.59 4.33 28.57
CA PHE A 67 1.88 4.08 27.16
C PHE A 67 1.59 5.30 26.28
N GLY A 68 0.55 6.06 26.59
CA GLY A 68 0.25 7.31 25.88
C GLY A 68 1.29 8.39 26.15
N ASP A 69 1.71 8.57 27.40
CA ASP A 69 2.75 9.53 27.80
C ASP A 69 4.11 9.17 27.18
N GLU A 70 4.54 7.90 27.28
CA GLU A 70 5.78 7.40 26.67
C GLU A 70 5.77 7.63 25.14
N ALA A 71 4.65 7.34 24.48
CA ALA A 71 4.50 7.56 23.05
C ALA A 71 4.56 9.04 22.66
N LEU A 72 3.92 9.92 23.43
CA LEU A 72 3.91 11.37 23.18
C LEU A 72 5.30 11.98 23.37
N SER A 73 5.97 11.66 24.47
CA SER A 73 7.35 12.08 24.73
C SER A 73 8.26 11.64 23.59
N GLN A 74 8.14 10.38 23.14
CA GLN A 74 8.92 9.87 22.02
C GLN A 74 8.65 10.61 20.69
N VAL A 75 7.39 10.93 20.41
CA VAL A 75 7.01 11.68 19.20
C VAL A 75 7.57 13.10 19.21
N VAL A 76 7.49 13.80 20.36
CA VAL A 76 8.05 15.14 20.53
C VAL A 76 9.56 15.13 20.31
N VAL A 77 10.28 14.21 20.95
CA VAL A 77 11.73 14.05 20.80
C VAL A 77 12.10 13.76 19.35
N LEU A 78 11.40 12.83 18.68
CA LEU A 78 11.69 12.46 17.29
C LEU A 78 11.62 13.66 16.33
N TYR A 79 10.57 14.47 16.42
CA TYR A 79 10.38 15.61 15.54
C TYR A 79 11.27 16.80 15.96
N ALA A 80 11.51 17.01 17.25
CA ALA A 80 12.46 18.02 17.75
C ALA A 80 13.89 17.74 17.26
N LEU A 81 14.36 16.49 17.32
CA LEU A 81 15.67 16.10 16.78
C LEU A 81 15.79 16.31 15.27
N ARG A 82 14.70 16.10 14.51
CA ARG A 82 14.68 16.40 13.06
C ARG A 82 14.79 17.90 12.79
N ILE A 83 14.14 18.73 13.60
CA ILE A 83 14.25 20.19 13.52
C ILE A 83 15.68 20.61 13.87
N LEU A 84 16.27 20.11 14.97
CA LEU A 84 17.66 20.38 15.32
C LEU A 84 18.64 20.02 14.21
N LYS A 85 18.48 18.84 13.59
CA LYS A 85 19.29 18.44 12.43
C LYS A 85 19.19 19.43 11.26
N PHE A 86 18.04 20.05 11.06
CA PHE A 86 17.82 21.05 10.02
C PHE A 86 18.36 22.44 10.37
N LEU A 87 18.38 22.80 11.66
CA LEU A 87 18.95 24.06 12.15
C LEU A 87 20.48 24.01 12.24
N LYS A 88 21.04 22.83 12.50
CA LYS A 88 22.49 22.62 12.65
C LYS A 88 23.28 23.21 11.47
N GLY A 89 24.24 24.08 11.79
CA GLY A 89 25.10 24.74 10.80
C GLY A 89 24.52 26.04 10.23
N LYS A 90 23.37 26.52 10.72
CA LYS A 90 22.78 27.81 10.34
C LYS A 90 22.88 28.79 11.50
N SER A 91 23.94 29.60 11.51
CA SER A 91 24.25 30.55 12.59
C SER A 91 23.13 31.56 12.91
N LYS A 92 22.18 31.77 11.99
CA LYS A 92 21.02 32.66 12.16
C LYS A 92 19.96 32.14 13.15
N TYR A 93 19.97 30.84 13.48
CA TYR A 93 18.94 30.21 14.32
C TYR A 93 19.49 29.67 15.65
N SER A 94 20.53 30.30 16.20
CA SER A 94 21.20 29.82 17.42
C SER A 94 20.26 29.78 18.64
N GLU A 95 19.38 30.78 18.77
CA GLU A 95 18.41 30.83 19.87
C GLU A 95 17.35 29.74 19.75
N GLU A 96 16.82 29.51 18.54
CA GLU A 96 15.83 28.45 18.30
C GLU A 96 16.45 27.05 18.41
N GLU A 97 17.70 26.89 17.95
CA GLU A 97 18.47 25.67 18.14
C GLU A 97 18.59 25.35 19.64
N GLN A 98 19.00 26.33 20.45
CA GLN A 98 19.10 26.16 21.90
C GLN A 98 17.74 25.83 22.54
N ARG A 99 16.66 26.50 22.13
CA ARG A 99 15.32 26.29 22.69
C ARG A 99 14.78 24.89 22.40
N ILE A 100 15.00 24.37 21.18
CA ILE A 100 14.61 23.00 20.82
C ILE A 100 15.54 21.99 21.50
N HIS A 101 16.82 22.32 21.65
CA HIS A 101 17.77 21.49 22.39
C HIS A 101 17.33 21.32 23.86
N ASP A 102 16.96 22.40 24.53
CA ASP A 102 16.49 22.38 25.93
C ASP A 102 15.19 21.58 26.09
N LEU A 103 14.29 21.63 25.11
CA LEU A 103 13.11 20.77 25.06
C LEU A 103 13.49 19.28 25.03
N VAL A 104 14.45 18.91 24.18
CA VAL A 104 14.89 17.51 24.05
C VAL A 104 15.59 17.03 25.32
N VAL A 105 16.48 17.86 25.90
CA VAL A 105 17.17 17.52 27.15
C VAL A 105 16.20 17.39 28.32
N GLY A 106 15.23 18.30 28.43
CA GLY A 106 14.17 18.21 29.44
C GLY A 106 13.35 16.92 29.31
N GLU A 107 13.01 16.52 28.08
CA GLU A 107 12.29 15.27 27.85
C GLU A 107 13.13 14.03 28.13
N TYR A 108 14.45 14.06 27.89
CA TYR A 108 15.34 12.97 28.32
C TYR A 108 15.43 12.86 29.84
N ALA A 109 15.48 13.98 30.56
CA ALA A 109 15.44 13.97 32.02
C ALA A 109 14.13 13.37 32.54
N TYR A 110 12.99 13.84 32.02
CA TYR A 110 11.68 13.31 32.36
C TYR A 110 11.57 11.81 32.08
N LYS A 111 12.03 11.34 30.91
CA LYS A 111 12.00 9.92 30.56
C LYS A 111 12.74 9.07 31.59
N ARG A 112 13.92 9.52 32.05
CA ARG A 112 14.67 8.81 33.10
C ARG A 112 13.92 8.78 34.44
N GLU A 113 13.33 9.91 34.84
CA GLU A 113 12.53 10.00 36.08
C GLU A 113 11.27 9.12 36.03
N ALA A 114 10.61 9.06 34.88
CA ALA A 114 9.41 8.25 34.67
C ALA A 114 9.70 6.74 34.46
N GLY A 115 10.98 6.34 34.42
CA GLY A 115 11.41 4.97 34.17
C GLY A 115 11.28 4.52 32.72
N TYR A 116 11.27 5.45 31.77
CA TYR A 116 11.30 5.17 30.34
C TYR A 116 12.74 5.10 29.83
N ASN A 117 13.02 4.11 28.99
CA ASN A 117 14.35 3.95 28.42
C ASN A 117 14.69 5.10 27.45
N VAL A 118 15.97 5.46 27.43
CA VAL A 118 16.57 6.45 26.52
C VAL A 118 17.70 5.78 25.75
N LEU A 119 17.94 6.21 24.51
CA LEU A 119 19.03 5.68 23.70
C LEU A 119 20.37 5.95 24.37
N ASP A 120 21.24 4.95 24.41
CA ASP A 120 22.60 5.04 24.94
C ASP A 120 23.59 4.43 23.94
N ALA A 121 24.62 5.19 23.56
CA ALA A 121 25.66 4.71 22.65
C ALA A 121 26.42 3.48 23.18
N ARG A 122 26.39 3.25 24.50
CA ARG A 122 27.12 2.17 25.18
C ARG A 122 26.29 0.90 25.40
N ASP A 123 24.98 0.94 25.11
CA ASP A 123 24.08 -0.20 25.34
C ASP A 123 23.27 -0.56 24.08
N PRO A 124 23.83 -1.43 23.21
CA PRO A 124 23.16 -1.88 22.00
C PRO A 124 21.87 -2.68 22.25
N GLU A 125 21.79 -3.43 23.36
CA GLU A 125 20.63 -4.28 23.68
C GLU A 125 19.45 -3.41 24.11
N ASN A 126 19.66 -2.44 25.00
CA ASN A 126 18.63 -1.45 25.35
C ASN A 126 18.14 -0.68 24.11
N ASN A 127 19.05 -0.31 23.21
CA ASN A 127 18.68 0.37 21.97
C ASN A 127 17.79 -0.50 21.07
N ARG A 128 18.06 -1.81 21.00
CA ARG A 128 17.25 -2.77 20.25
C ARG A 128 15.84 -2.88 20.84
N ASP A 129 15.75 -3.02 22.16
CA ASP A 129 14.47 -3.09 22.87
C ASP A 129 13.66 -1.80 22.72
N LEU A 130 14.33 -0.65 22.76
CA LEU A 130 13.73 0.64 22.47
C LEU A 130 13.12 0.74 21.08
N VAL A 131 13.81 0.23 20.06
CA VAL A 131 13.27 0.21 18.68
C VAL A 131 12.00 -0.63 18.61
N PHE A 132 11.99 -1.79 19.27
CA PHE A 132 10.80 -2.64 19.35
C PHE A 132 9.66 -1.94 20.10
N ARG A 133 9.95 -1.37 21.28
CA ARG A 133 9.02 -0.63 22.12
C ARG A 133 8.38 0.54 21.37
N TYR A 134 9.17 1.35 20.67
CA TYR A 134 8.66 2.46 19.85
C TYR A 134 7.74 1.96 18.72
N GLY A 135 8.07 0.82 18.12
CA GLY A 135 7.20 0.16 17.16
C GLY A 135 5.83 -0.23 17.75
N LEU A 136 5.82 -0.77 18.97
CA LEU A 136 4.59 -1.13 19.69
C LEU A 136 3.79 0.10 20.08
N LEU A 137 4.42 1.11 20.70
CA LEU A 137 3.76 2.37 21.10
C LEU A 137 3.11 3.06 19.91
N LYS A 138 3.80 3.09 18.76
CA LYS A 138 3.25 3.61 17.50
C LYS A 138 1.99 2.84 17.09
N LYS A 139 2.04 1.51 17.07
CA LYS A 139 0.87 0.68 16.72
C LYS A 139 -0.27 0.85 17.73
N TYR A 140 0.06 1.06 18.99
CA TYR A 140 -0.91 1.25 20.07
C TYR A 140 -1.66 2.59 19.95
N ILE A 141 -0.96 3.70 19.70
CA ILE A 141 -1.64 5.00 19.52
C ILE A 141 -2.43 5.06 18.21
N GLU A 142 -1.96 4.36 17.17
CA GLU A 142 -2.58 4.31 15.84
C GLU A 142 -3.65 3.21 15.72
N SER A 143 -3.85 2.36 16.74
CA SER A 143 -4.74 1.20 16.64
C SER A 143 -6.16 1.57 16.26
N ASP A 144 -6.65 2.69 16.79
CA ASP A 144 -8.02 3.18 16.56
C ASP A 144 -8.22 3.71 15.13
N LEU A 145 -7.13 3.98 14.40
CA LEU A 145 -7.13 4.39 13.00
C LEU A 145 -6.95 3.20 12.04
N PHE A 146 -6.59 2.02 12.54
CA PHE A 146 -6.37 0.86 11.67
C PHE A 146 -7.70 0.26 11.23
N VAL A 147 -7.92 0.32 9.93
CA VAL A 147 -9.01 -0.39 9.26
C VAL A 147 -8.60 -1.86 9.12
N THR A 148 -9.40 -2.76 9.68
CA THR A 148 -9.16 -4.20 9.54
C THR A 148 -9.82 -4.71 8.27
N LEU A 149 -9.08 -5.51 7.50
CA LEU A 149 -9.54 -6.10 6.24
C LEU A 149 -9.65 -7.60 6.41
N ASN A 150 -10.88 -8.10 6.46
CA ASN A 150 -11.13 -9.54 6.43
C ASN A 150 -11.25 -10.00 4.98
N LYS A 151 -10.16 -10.55 4.45
CA LYS A 151 -10.10 -11.07 3.08
C LYS A 151 -10.90 -12.36 2.97
N LYS A 152 -11.88 -12.38 2.08
CA LYS A 152 -12.56 -13.57 1.61
C LYS A 152 -12.30 -13.71 0.10
N ARG A 153 -12.14 -14.95 -0.38
CA ARG A 153 -12.15 -15.19 -1.83
C ARG A 153 -13.56 -14.89 -2.34
N ASP A 154 -13.66 -13.93 -3.26
CA ASP A 154 -14.91 -13.63 -3.94
C ASP A 154 -15.04 -14.57 -5.15
N GLY A 155 -16.25 -14.88 -5.58
CA GLY A 155 -16.48 -15.64 -6.80
C GLY A 155 -16.56 -17.17 -6.67
N VAL A 156 -16.24 -17.79 -5.54
CA VAL A 156 -16.38 -19.26 -5.37
C VAL A 156 -17.82 -19.72 -5.63
N ALA A 157 -18.81 -19.00 -5.11
CA ALA A 157 -20.23 -19.34 -5.35
C ALA A 157 -20.62 -19.19 -6.82
N ILE A 158 -20.09 -18.18 -7.51
CA ILE A 158 -20.38 -17.90 -8.91
C ILE A 158 -19.69 -18.95 -9.82
N GLU A 159 -18.44 -19.31 -9.53
CA GLU A 159 -17.73 -20.40 -10.21
C GLU A 159 -18.52 -21.71 -10.14
N GLN A 160 -19.10 -22.03 -8.97
CA GLN A 160 -19.95 -23.21 -8.81
C GLN A 160 -21.23 -23.15 -9.66
N ILE A 161 -21.86 -21.97 -9.79
CA ILE A 161 -23.02 -21.80 -10.68
C ILE A 161 -22.62 -22.07 -12.13
N TYR A 162 -21.49 -21.55 -12.60
CA TYR A 162 -21.01 -21.81 -13.96
C TYR A 162 -20.60 -23.26 -14.18
N TYR A 163 -19.99 -23.90 -13.19
CA TYR A 163 -19.70 -25.34 -13.24
C TYR A 163 -20.97 -26.18 -13.30
N SER A 164 -22.04 -25.72 -12.65
CA SER A 164 -23.37 -26.35 -12.72
C SER A 164 -24.00 -26.17 -14.11
N ILE A 165 -23.92 -24.98 -14.70
CA ILE A 165 -24.37 -24.73 -16.08
C ILE A 165 -23.58 -25.59 -17.08
N ALA A 166 -22.26 -25.66 -16.94
CA ALA A 166 -21.41 -26.50 -17.80
C ALA A 166 -21.76 -27.98 -17.70
N ALA A 167 -22.04 -28.48 -16.48
CA ALA A 167 -22.49 -29.85 -16.28
C ALA A 167 -23.88 -30.09 -16.89
N GLY A 168 -24.80 -29.13 -16.77
CA GLY A 168 -26.14 -29.19 -17.35
C GLY A 168 -26.12 -29.27 -18.88
N VAL A 169 -25.37 -28.38 -19.54
CA VAL A 169 -25.21 -28.39 -21.02
C VAL A 169 -24.61 -29.69 -21.51
N ALA A 170 -23.58 -30.19 -20.81
CA ALA A 170 -22.94 -31.46 -21.16
C ALA A 170 -23.91 -32.65 -20.97
N MET A 171 -24.72 -32.65 -19.90
CA MET A 171 -25.76 -33.66 -19.69
C MET A 171 -26.81 -33.63 -20.79
N ILE A 172 -27.31 -32.45 -21.16
CA ILE A 172 -28.29 -32.29 -22.24
C ILE A 172 -27.73 -32.86 -23.55
N PHE A 173 -26.49 -32.52 -23.90
CA PHE A 173 -25.82 -33.06 -25.09
C PHE A 173 -25.78 -34.59 -25.08
N ALA A 174 -25.35 -35.20 -23.97
CA ALA A 174 -25.29 -36.66 -23.84
C ALA A 174 -26.68 -37.30 -23.98
N THR A 175 -27.70 -36.74 -23.33
CA THR A 175 -29.07 -37.26 -23.43
C THR A 175 -29.65 -37.12 -24.84
N VAL A 176 -29.37 -36.03 -25.56
CA VAL A 176 -29.84 -35.85 -26.94
C VAL A 176 -29.20 -36.90 -27.85
N VAL A 177 -27.89 -37.11 -27.75
CA VAL A 177 -27.19 -38.14 -28.53
C VAL A 177 -27.71 -39.53 -28.19
N ALA A 178 -27.88 -39.85 -26.90
CA ALA A 178 -28.45 -41.11 -26.47
C ALA A 178 -29.85 -41.34 -27.07
N PHE A 179 -30.73 -40.34 -27.02
CA PHE A 179 -32.10 -40.45 -27.53
C PHE A 179 -32.16 -40.61 -29.05
N ILE A 180 -31.30 -39.90 -29.79
CA ILE A 180 -31.20 -40.01 -31.25
C ILE A 180 -30.77 -41.43 -31.65
N PHE A 181 -29.70 -41.94 -31.04
CA PHE A 181 -29.19 -43.27 -31.35
C PHE A 181 -30.13 -44.38 -30.86
N GLN A 182 -30.79 -44.20 -29.72
CA GLN A 182 -31.80 -45.13 -29.22
C GLN A 182 -33.01 -45.22 -30.16
N ARG A 183 -33.47 -44.08 -30.70
CA ARG A 183 -34.56 -44.05 -31.68
C ARG A 183 -34.17 -44.68 -33.02
N ARG A 184 -32.90 -44.59 -33.42
CA ARG A 184 -32.39 -45.13 -34.69
C ARG A 184 -32.07 -46.63 -34.65
N PHE A 185 -31.43 -47.11 -33.58
CA PHE A 185 -30.84 -48.45 -33.52
C PHE A 185 -31.51 -49.39 -32.49
N GLY A 186 -32.64 -48.99 -31.89
CA GLY A 186 -33.38 -49.79 -30.91
C GLY A 186 -32.75 -49.77 -29.51
N SER A 187 -33.22 -50.63 -28.61
CA SER A 187 -32.86 -50.60 -27.18
C SER A 187 -31.57 -51.33 -26.82
N VAL A 188 -31.09 -52.31 -27.62
CA VAL A 188 -29.91 -53.13 -27.29
C VAL A 188 -29.16 -53.51 -28.55
N SER A 189 -28.35 -52.61 -29.08
CA SER A 189 -27.50 -52.87 -30.24
C SER A 189 -26.06 -52.41 -29.99
N ILE A 190 -25.08 -53.14 -30.52
CA ILE A 190 -23.64 -52.80 -30.40
C ILE A 190 -23.37 -51.35 -30.84
N PRO A 191 -23.97 -50.82 -31.94
CA PRO A 191 -23.79 -49.43 -32.33
C PRO A 191 -24.29 -48.42 -31.29
N LEU A 192 -25.39 -48.72 -30.60
CA LEU A 192 -25.91 -47.88 -29.51
C LEU A 192 -24.92 -47.83 -28.34
N PHE A 193 -24.37 -48.98 -27.95
CA PHE A 193 -23.41 -49.06 -26.84
C PHE A 193 -22.14 -48.24 -27.14
N VAL A 194 -21.59 -48.38 -28.34
CA VAL A 194 -20.42 -47.59 -28.78
C VAL A 194 -20.76 -46.09 -28.80
N ALA A 195 -21.93 -45.72 -29.32
CA ALA A 195 -22.37 -44.32 -29.36
C ALA A 195 -22.54 -43.73 -27.95
N LEU A 196 -23.05 -44.49 -26.98
CA LEU A 196 -23.18 -44.07 -25.58
C LEU A 196 -21.83 -43.83 -24.93
N VAL A 197 -20.86 -44.73 -25.11
CA VAL A 197 -19.50 -44.58 -24.57
C VAL A 197 -18.81 -43.34 -25.17
N VAL A 198 -18.87 -43.16 -26.50
CA VAL A 198 -18.29 -42.00 -27.18
C VAL A 198 -18.99 -40.71 -26.74
N SER A 199 -20.31 -40.71 -26.61
CA SER A 199 -21.09 -39.56 -26.12
C SER A 199 -20.71 -39.19 -24.69
N TYR A 200 -20.49 -40.18 -23.82
CA TYR A 200 -20.03 -39.96 -22.46
C TYR A 200 -18.65 -39.30 -22.41
N MET A 201 -17.69 -39.77 -23.22
CA MET A 201 -16.37 -39.15 -23.32
C MET A 201 -16.43 -37.73 -23.89
N LEU A 202 -17.25 -37.49 -24.91
CA LEU A 202 -17.45 -36.17 -25.50
C LEU A 202 -18.09 -35.19 -24.51
N LYS A 203 -19.08 -35.65 -23.73
CA LYS A 203 -19.69 -34.88 -22.63
C LYS A 203 -18.63 -34.38 -21.67
N ASP A 204 -17.72 -35.25 -21.23
CA ASP A 204 -16.67 -34.85 -20.28
C ASP A 204 -15.71 -33.82 -20.88
N ARG A 205 -15.37 -33.94 -22.17
CA ARG A 205 -14.55 -32.94 -22.87
C ARG A 205 -15.25 -31.60 -23.07
N ILE A 206 -16.54 -31.60 -23.42
CA ILE A 206 -17.35 -30.39 -23.54
C ILE A 206 -17.42 -29.69 -22.17
N LYS A 207 -17.65 -30.45 -21.10
CA LYS A 207 -17.69 -29.92 -19.73
C LYS A 207 -16.36 -29.29 -19.33
N GLU A 208 -15.22 -29.93 -19.59
CA GLU A 208 -13.89 -29.39 -19.30
C GLU A 208 -13.57 -28.13 -20.12
N LEU A 209 -13.86 -28.15 -21.43
CA LEU A 209 -13.68 -26.99 -22.32
C LEU A 209 -14.52 -25.79 -21.84
N MET A 210 -15.77 -26.03 -21.47
CA MET A 210 -16.67 -24.99 -20.93
C MET A 210 -16.16 -24.47 -19.59
N ARG A 211 -15.71 -25.34 -18.67
CA ARG A 211 -15.11 -24.94 -17.40
C ARG A 211 -13.88 -24.06 -17.61
N TYR A 212 -12.99 -24.46 -18.51
CA TYR A 212 -11.79 -23.71 -18.85
C TYR A 212 -12.15 -22.36 -19.50
N TYR A 213 -13.07 -22.36 -20.45
CA TYR A 213 -13.54 -21.15 -21.13
C TYR A 213 -14.18 -20.16 -20.16
N PHE A 214 -15.04 -20.64 -19.26
CA PHE A 214 -15.65 -19.80 -18.23
C PHE A 214 -14.60 -19.30 -17.25
N ALA A 215 -13.73 -20.15 -16.72
CA ALA A 215 -12.67 -19.73 -15.80
C ALA A 215 -11.75 -18.67 -16.42
N TYR A 216 -11.41 -18.78 -17.71
CA TYR A 216 -10.51 -17.84 -18.39
C TYR A 216 -11.22 -16.55 -18.82
N LYS A 217 -12.42 -16.64 -19.40
CA LYS A 217 -13.16 -15.46 -19.90
C LYS A 217 -13.79 -14.63 -18.78
N LEU A 218 -14.10 -15.25 -17.64
CA LEU A 218 -14.68 -14.53 -16.50
C LEU A 218 -13.65 -13.69 -15.73
N LYS A 219 -12.38 -14.10 -15.62
CA LYS A 219 -11.37 -13.31 -14.88
C LYS A 219 -11.35 -11.82 -15.28
N PHE A 220 -11.55 -11.55 -16.57
CA PHE A 220 -11.64 -10.19 -17.11
C PHE A 220 -12.78 -9.32 -16.57
N LYS A 221 -13.81 -9.84 -15.91
CA LYS A 221 -14.93 -9.04 -15.37
C LYS A 221 -15.09 -9.11 -13.85
N TYR A 222 -14.49 -10.10 -13.19
CA TYR A 222 -14.65 -10.30 -11.74
C TYR A 222 -13.42 -9.85 -10.97
N PHE A 223 -13.62 -9.58 -9.68
CA PHE A 223 -12.57 -9.29 -8.73
C PHE A 223 -12.13 -10.60 -8.08
N ASP A 224 -10.82 -10.81 -7.96
CA ASP A 224 -10.22 -12.02 -7.38
C ASP A 224 -10.45 -12.10 -5.86
N HIS A 225 -10.52 -10.95 -5.21
CA HIS A 225 -10.61 -10.84 -3.76
C HIS A 225 -11.66 -9.82 -3.37
N LYS A 226 -12.47 -10.16 -2.34
CA LYS A 226 -13.33 -9.21 -1.65
C LYS A 226 -12.95 -9.18 -0.18
N ALA A 227 -12.60 -8.00 0.31
CA ALA A 227 -12.37 -7.75 1.72
C ALA A 227 -13.55 -6.96 2.28
N VAL A 228 -14.01 -7.33 3.47
CA VAL A 228 -14.92 -6.49 4.24
C VAL A 228 -14.08 -5.49 5.02
N VAL A 229 -14.47 -4.22 4.96
CA VAL A 229 -13.83 -3.10 5.65
C VAL A 229 -14.49 -2.96 7.01
N ARG A 230 -13.70 -3.11 8.08
CA ARG A 230 -14.18 -2.95 9.45
C ARG A 230 -13.39 -1.88 10.19
N ILE A 231 -14.10 -1.07 10.96
CA ILE A 231 -13.51 -0.18 11.97
C ILE A 231 -13.97 -0.70 13.32
N LYS A 232 -13.00 -1.06 14.18
CA LYS A 232 -13.25 -1.83 15.41
C LYS A 232 -14.00 -3.12 15.05
N ASP A 233 -15.25 -3.25 15.46
CA ASP A 233 -16.10 -4.44 15.25
C ASP A 233 -17.21 -4.22 14.21
N GLU A 234 -17.35 -3.00 13.69
CA GLU A 234 -18.44 -2.66 12.77
C GLU A 234 -18.02 -2.73 11.30
N GLU A 235 -18.92 -3.28 10.48
CA GLU A 235 -18.77 -3.35 9.03
C GLU A 235 -19.22 -2.05 8.38
N ILE A 236 -18.24 -1.29 7.87
CA ILE A 236 -18.44 0.02 7.26
C ILE A 236 -18.37 -0.01 5.74
N GLY A 237 -18.08 -1.16 5.13
CA GLY A 237 -17.98 -1.26 3.67
C GLY A 237 -17.23 -2.48 3.17
N TRP A 238 -16.83 -2.44 1.90
CA TRP A 238 -16.10 -3.51 1.25
C TRP A 238 -15.13 -3.00 0.20
N ILE A 239 -14.10 -3.79 -0.05
CA ILE A 239 -13.10 -3.59 -1.09
C ILE A 239 -13.10 -4.83 -1.99
N LYS A 240 -13.06 -4.61 -3.30
CA LYS A 240 -12.86 -5.68 -4.28
C LYS A 240 -11.63 -5.39 -5.12
N GLU A 241 -10.75 -6.38 -5.27
CA GLU A 241 -9.48 -6.26 -5.98
C GLU A 241 -9.33 -7.39 -7.01
N GLY A 242 -8.83 -7.06 -8.20
CA GLY A 242 -8.58 -8.02 -9.27
C GLY A 242 -7.37 -7.64 -10.11
N MET A 243 -6.65 -8.63 -10.62
CA MET A 243 -5.44 -8.44 -11.42
C MET A 243 -5.49 -9.29 -12.69
N ASP A 244 -5.33 -8.63 -13.85
CA ASP A 244 -5.37 -9.29 -15.16
C ASP A 244 -4.20 -8.85 -16.05
N PHE A 245 -3.93 -9.64 -17.09
CA PHE A 245 -3.10 -9.23 -18.22
C PHE A 245 -4.00 -8.82 -19.39
N ILE A 246 -3.77 -7.64 -19.95
CA ILE A 246 -4.59 -7.12 -21.06
C ILE A 246 -3.74 -6.88 -22.31
N SER A 247 -4.38 -6.97 -23.47
CA SER A 247 -3.76 -6.61 -24.74
C SER A 247 -3.80 -5.09 -24.95
N PRO A 248 -2.86 -4.51 -25.73
CA PRO A 248 -2.79 -3.07 -25.98
C PRO A 248 -4.11 -2.45 -26.49
N GLY A 249 -4.84 -3.16 -27.36
CA GLY A 249 -6.11 -2.69 -27.92
C GLY A 249 -7.27 -2.58 -26.92
N LYS A 250 -7.10 -3.06 -25.68
CA LYS A 250 -8.09 -2.91 -24.59
C LYS A 250 -7.78 -1.74 -23.66
N ILE A 251 -6.66 -1.04 -23.87
CA ILE A 251 -6.23 0.07 -23.02
C ILE A 251 -6.96 1.34 -23.49
N PRO A 252 -7.56 2.12 -22.57
CA PRO A 252 -8.12 3.43 -22.91
C PRO A 252 -7.08 4.35 -23.56
N GLN A 253 -7.50 5.12 -24.56
CA GLN A 253 -6.58 5.98 -25.32
C GLN A 253 -5.87 7.02 -24.44
N GLU A 254 -6.55 7.55 -23.42
CA GLU A 254 -5.99 8.49 -22.44
C GLU A 254 -4.76 7.90 -21.72
N VAL A 255 -4.86 6.64 -21.29
CA VAL A 255 -3.76 5.92 -20.62
C VAL A 255 -2.59 5.69 -21.57
N MET A 256 -2.87 5.36 -22.83
CA MET A 256 -1.84 5.22 -23.86
C MET A 256 -1.12 6.54 -24.15
N ASN A 257 -1.86 7.64 -24.20
CA ASN A 257 -1.30 8.97 -24.42
C ASN A 257 -0.37 9.37 -23.25
N LEU A 258 -0.79 9.14 -22.00
CA LEU A 258 0.03 9.38 -20.80
C LEU A 258 1.31 8.55 -20.80
N ARG A 259 1.21 7.26 -21.17
CA ARG A 259 2.38 6.38 -21.29
C ARG A 259 3.36 6.87 -22.37
N ASN A 260 2.85 7.39 -23.48
CA ASN A 260 3.66 7.79 -24.64
C ASN A 260 4.23 9.20 -24.58
N LYS A 261 3.80 10.03 -23.63
CA LYS A 261 4.15 11.46 -23.53
C LYS A 261 5.65 11.76 -23.55
N ASN A 262 6.49 10.83 -23.07
CA ASN A 262 7.96 11.01 -22.94
C ASN A 262 8.78 9.81 -23.48
N ASN A 263 8.27 9.08 -24.49
CA ASN A 263 9.05 8.02 -25.11
C ASN A 263 9.90 8.54 -26.25
N LEU A 264 11.18 8.17 -26.22
CA LEU A 264 12.19 8.57 -27.21
C LEU A 264 11.91 7.92 -28.57
N MET A 265 11.24 6.77 -28.58
CA MET A 265 10.94 5.98 -29.76
C MET A 265 9.44 5.66 -29.80
N GLY A 266 8.74 6.17 -30.82
CA GLY A 266 7.28 6.01 -30.97
C GLY A 266 6.79 4.56 -31.17
N SER A 267 7.71 3.58 -31.31
CA SER A 267 7.42 2.18 -31.64
C SER A 267 7.97 1.15 -30.63
N GLU A 268 8.44 1.57 -29.45
CA GLU A 268 8.96 0.65 -28.41
C GLU A 268 7.99 -0.50 -28.08
N PHE A 269 6.67 -0.24 -28.09
CA PHE A 269 5.64 -1.24 -27.85
C PHE A 269 5.68 -2.43 -28.82
N ALA A 270 5.91 -2.17 -30.10
CA ALA A 270 5.90 -3.20 -31.14
C ALA A 270 7.19 -4.03 -31.12
N ILE A 271 8.29 -3.43 -30.65
CA ILE A 271 9.61 -4.06 -30.61
C ILE A 271 9.76 -4.94 -29.37
N LEU A 272 9.17 -4.55 -28.23
CA LEU A 272 9.44 -5.17 -26.93
C LEU A 272 8.39 -6.20 -26.44
N ASP A 273 7.28 -6.41 -27.16
CA ASP A 273 6.15 -7.27 -26.72
C ASP A 273 5.76 -7.00 -25.25
N GLU A 274 5.52 -5.73 -24.94
CA GLU A 274 5.25 -5.28 -23.57
C GLU A 274 4.02 -5.99 -22.97
N LYS A 275 4.20 -6.62 -21.80
CA LYS A 275 3.08 -7.22 -21.06
C LYS A 275 2.42 -6.18 -20.17
N ILE A 276 1.17 -5.86 -20.46
CA ILE A 276 0.39 -4.92 -19.67
C ILE A 276 -0.36 -5.65 -18.56
N ILE A 277 -0.12 -5.23 -17.32
CA ILE A 277 -0.84 -5.66 -16.13
C ILE A 277 -1.90 -4.62 -15.80
N LEU A 278 -3.16 -5.06 -15.72
CA LEU A 278 -4.28 -4.26 -15.25
C LEU A 278 -4.62 -4.66 -13.82
N TYR A 279 -4.43 -3.73 -12.88
CA TYR A 279 -4.91 -3.85 -11.52
C TYR A 279 -6.19 -3.04 -11.35
N ARG A 280 -7.26 -3.68 -10.84
CA ARG A 280 -8.57 -3.04 -10.61
C ARG A 280 -8.91 -3.13 -9.14
N LYS A 281 -9.29 -1.99 -8.57
CA LYS A 281 -9.76 -1.89 -7.19
C LYS A 281 -11.04 -1.09 -7.14
N LEU A 282 -12.05 -1.65 -6.48
CA LEU A 282 -13.33 -1.00 -6.21
C LEU A 282 -13.50 -0.91 -4.70
N VAL A 283 -13.74 0.30 -4.21
CA VAL A 283 -13.93 0.58 -2.78
C VAL A 283 -15.31 1.16 -2.59
N ASN A 284 -16.06 0.61 -1.63
CA ASN A 284 -17.34 1.14 -1.21
C ASN A 284 -17.32 1.30 0.31
N ILE A 285 -17.67 2.49 0.77
CA ILE A 285 -17.70 2.87 2.19
C ILE A 285 -19.06 3.51 2.44
N ASP A 286 -19.72 3.06 3.49
CA ASP A 286 -20.98 3.61 3.97
C ASP A 286 -20.68 4.82 4.87
N SER A 287 -21.01 6.02 4.37
CA SER A 287 -20.75 7.28 5.06
C SER A 287 -21.57 7.44 6.34
N HIS A 288 -22.79 6.89 6.39
CA HIS A 288 -23.65 6.95 7.57
C HIS A 288 -23.06 6.11 8.69
N LYS A 289 -22.71 4.85 8.40
CA LYS A 289 -22.06 3.97 9.37
C LYS A 289 -20.72 4.50 9.84
N LEU A 290 -19.98 5.18 8.95
CA LEU A 290 -18.71 5.80 9.32
C LEU A 290 -18.90 6.97 10.29
N ALA A 291 -19.96 7.76 10.11
CA ALA A 291 -20.28 8.92 10.94
C ALA A 291 -20.87 8.51 12.30
N GLU A 292 -21.76 7.52 12.35
CA GLU A 292 -22.37 7.03 13.59
C GLU A 292 -21.34 6.38 14.53
N ASN A 293 -20.32 5.73 13.97
CA ASN A 293 -19.33 4.98 14.73
C ASN A 293 -18.18 5.79 15.32
N ASN A 294 -18.16 7.10 15.09
CA ASN A 294 -16.97 7.87 15.44
C ASN A 294 -17.24 9.14 16.24
N ILE A 295 -16.62 9.17 17.42
CA ILE A 295 -16.49 10.36 18.28
C ILE A 295 -15.69 11.46 17.54
N TYR A 296 -14.90 11.08 16.53
CA TYR A 296 -14.08 11.98 15.73
C TYR A 296 -14.48 11.98 14.25
N HIS A 297 -14.48 13.16 13.62
CA HIS A 297 -14.78 13.29 12.20
C HIS A 297 -13.68 12.62 11.34
N ILE A 298 -14.00 11.51 10.66
CA ILE A 298 -13.13 10.91 9.64
C ILE A 298 -13.43 11.57 8.30
N SER A 299 -12.43 12.21 7.71
CA SER A 299 -12.53 12.82 6.38
C SER A 299 -12.43 11.82 5.22
N GLY A 300 -11.93 10.61 5.47
CA GLY A 300 -11.87 9.55 4.46
C GLY A 300 -10.97 8.37 4.85
N ILE A 301 -10.83 7.43 3.93
CA ILE A 301 -9.94 6.27 4.07
C ILE A 301 -8.70 6.49 3.21
N ASN A 302 -7.53 6.30 3.82
CA ASN A 302 -6.26 6.31 3.09
C ASN A 302 -5.93 4.89 2.62
N ASP A 303 -5.86 4.70 1.31
CA ASP A 303 -5.47 3.43 0.70
C ASP A 303 -4.00 3.44 0.30
N ILE A 304 -3.24 2.46 0.81
CA ILE A 304 -1.80 2.35 0.55
C ILE A 304 -1.55 1.14 -0.33
N VAL A 305 -1.38 1.39 -1.63
CA VAL A 305 -0.95 0.38 -2.61
C VAL A 305 0.57 0.21 -2.52
N ARG A 306 1.03 -1.04 -2.30
CA ARG A 306 2.46 -1.38 -2.27
C ARG A 306 2.77 -2.31 -3.42
N PHE A 307 3.60 -1.84 -4.35
CA PHE A 307 4.07 -2.64 -5.47
C PHE A 307 5.52 -3.08 -5.24
N HIS A 308 5.75 -4.38 -5.17
CA HIS A 308 7.07 -4.94 -4.88
C HIS A 308 7.78 -5.37 -6.17
N VAL A 309 8.77 -4.58 -6.59
CA VAL A 309 9.42 -4.78 -7.90
C VAL A 309 10.51 -5.84 -7.92
N ASN A 310 11.07 -6.25 -6.77
CA ASN A 310 12.29 -7.07 -6.77
C ASN A 310 12.14 -8.41 -7.50
N ARG A 311 10.93 -8.99 -7.52
CA ARG A 311 10.68 -10.24 -8.25
C ARG A 311 10.83 -10.07 -9.77
N TYR A 312 10.59 -8.87 -10.28
CA TYR A 312 10.81 -8.52 -11.69
C TYR A 312 12.28 -8.20 -11.97
N THR A 313 13.03 -7.67 -11.00
CA THR A 313 14.42 -7.25 -11.21
C THR A 313 15.44 -8.36 -11.09
N GLN A 314 15.16 -9.42 -10.32
CA GLN A 314 16.11 -10.52 -10.03
C GLN A 314 16.63 -11.23 -11.29
N LYS A 315 15.81 -11.30 -12.34
CA LYS A 315 16.11 -11.96 -13.61
C LYS A 315 16.58 -10.99 -14.71
N MET A 316 16.86 -9.73 -14.38
CA MET A 316 17.42 -8.76 -15.31
C MET A 316 18.89 -9.04 -15.59
N ASP A 317 19.38 -8.54 -16.72
CA ASP A 317 20.79 -8.64 -17.12
C ASP A 317 21.72 -7.90 -16.15
N ASN A 318 23.03 -8.02 -16.41
CA ASN A 318 24.05 -7.27 -15.67
C ASN A 318 23.71 -5.76 -15.67
N PRO A 319 23.61 -5.11 -14.48
CA PRO A 319 23.27 -3.70 -14.38
C PRO A 319 24.36 -2.78 -14.96
N GLU A 320 25.57 -3.27 -15.22
CA GLU A 320 26.65 -2.51 -15.86
C GLU A 320 27.03 -3.16 -17.19
N ILE A 321 27.06 -2.35 -18.24
CA ILE A 321 27.53 -2.75 -19.57
C ILE A 321 28.79 -1.94 -19.89
N PRO A 322 29.92 -2.58 -20.18
CA PRO A 322 31.10 -1.89 -20.68
C PRO A 322 30.85 -1.40 -22.10
N LEU A 323 30.94 -0.08 -22.31
CA LEU A 323 30.88 0.57 -23.61
C LEU A 323 32.23 1.20 -23.93
N LEU A 324 32.70 1.03 -25.15
CA LEU A 324 33.94 1.62 -25.62
C LEU A 324 33.67 3.04 -26.12
N LYS A 325 34.50 3.99 -25.69
CA LYS A 325 34.54 5.36 -26.20
C LYS A 325 36.00 5.71 -26.52
N ILE A 326 36.24 6.56 -27.51
CA ILE A 326 37.53 7.23 -27.68
C ILE A 326 37.54 8.47 -26.80
N ASP A 327 38.56 8.62 -25.96
CA ASP A 327 38.79 9.85 -25.22
C ASP A 327 39.24 10.96 -26.19
N GLU A 328 38.48 12.05 -26.27
CA GLU A 328 38.68 13.09 -27.28
C GLU A 328 39.91 13.97 -27.02
N GLU A 329 40.44 13.97 -25.79
CA GLU A 329 41.62 14.75 -25.41
C GLU A 329 42.91 13.96 -25.60
N THR A 330 42.89 12.67 -25.26
CA THR A 330 44.08 11.80 -25.31
C THR A 330 44.16 10.94 -26.57
N GLY A 331 43.02 10.69 -27.25
CA GLY A 331 42.93 9.80 -28.41
C GLY A 331 42.87 8.31 -28.06
N ASP A 332 42.92 7.96 -26.77
CA ASP A 332 42.96 6.58 -26.30
C ASP A 332 41.58 5.91 -26.30
N LEU A 333 41.57 4.58 -26.50
CA LEU A 333 40.38 3.77 -26.37
C LEU A 333 40.09 3.49 -24.89
N VAL A 334 39.00 4.06 -24.37
CA VAL A 334 38.56 3.90 -22.98
C VAL A 334 37.30 3.02 -22.88
N THR A 335 37.20 2.26 -21.80
CA THR A 335 35.98 1.49 -21.46
C THR A 335 35.22 2.21 -20.36
N LEU A 336 33.96 2.52 -20.61
CA LEU A 336 33.03 3.14 -19.67
C LEU A 336 31.99 2.11 -19.23
N ASN A 337 31.87 1.88 -17.92
CA ASN A 337 30.79 1.04 -17.39
C ASN A 337 29.52 1.87 -17.28
N CYS A 338 28.59 1.62 -18.20
CA CYS A 338 27.33 2.34 -18.27
C CYS A 338 26.20 1.53 -17.61
N ALA A 339 25.35 2.22 -16.86
CA ALA A 339 24.22 1.59 -16.19
C ALA A 339 23.15 1.12 -17.19
N LYS A 340 22.89 -0.19 -17.23
CA LYS A 340 21.74 -0.76 -17.94
C LYS A 340 20.48 -0.58 -17.10
N THR A 341 19.49 0.11 -17.67
CA THR A 341 18.21 0.38 -17.00
C THR A 341 17.04 -0.11 -17.84
N TYR A 342 15.97 -0.46 -17.16
CA TYR A 342 14.68 -0.83 -17.72
C TYR A 342 13.62 0.12 -17.16
N PHE A 343 12.54 0.30 -17.91
CA PHE A 343 11.46 1.22 -17.53
C PHE A 343 10.18 0.45 -17.25
N LEU A 344 9.59 0.71 -16.08
CA LEU A 344 8.24 0.28 -15.74
C LEU A 344 7.33 1.51 -15.78
N HIS A 345 6.31 1.47 -16.64
CA HIS A 345 5.30 2.52 -16.71
C HIS A 345 4.12 2.15 -15.80
N ILE A 346 3.82 3.02 -14.84
CA ILE A 346 2.69 2.85 -13.92
C ILE A 346 1.73 4.02 -14.18
N VAL A 347 0.55 3.71 -14.71
CA VAL A 347 -0.53 4.69 -14.88
C VAL A 347 -1.68 4.28 -13.97
N MET A 348 -2.02 5.16 -13.04
CA MET A 348 -3.10 4.98 -12.08
C MET A 348 -4.26 5.90 -12.44
N GLN A 349 -5.43 5.30 -12.64
CA GLN A 349 -6.69 6.04 -12.75
C GLN A 349 -7.44 5.90 -11.42
N VAL A 350 -7.79 7.02 -10.81
CA VAL A 350 -8.64 7.07 -9.61
C VAL A 350 -9.94 7.77 -9.98
N GLN A 351 -11.06 7.05 -9.83
CA GLN A 351 -12.39 7.58 -10.09
C GLN A 351 -13.20 7.64 -8.79
N SER A 352 -13.74 8.82 -8.49
CA SER A 352 -14.58 9.05 -7.31
C SER A 352 -15.64 10.10 -7.64
N GLU A 353 -16.90 9.87 -7.26
CA GLU A 353 -18.02 10.82 -7.42
C GLU A 353 -18.13 11.42 -8.84
N GLY A 354 -17.88 10.60 -9.87
CA GLY A 354 -17.92 11.02 -11.27
C GLY A 354 -16.69 11.79 -11.78
N ARG A 355 -15.72 12.10 -10.91
CA ARG A 355 -14.43 12.70 -11.29
C ARG A 355 -13.39 11.61 -11.48
N SER A 356 -12.59 11.75 -12.54
CA SER A 356 -11.43 10.88 -12.81
C SER A 356 -10.16 11.70 -12.68
N SER A 357 -9.17 11.16 -11.97
CA SER A 357 -7.82 11.70 -11.91
C SER A 357 -6.85 10.63 -12.40
N PHE A 358 -5.82 11.06 -13.10
CA PHE A 358 -4.76 10.18 -13.57
C PHE A 358 -3.46 10.56 -12.90
N HIS A 359 -2.66 9.55 -12.56
CA HIS A 359 -1.31 9.73 -12.07
C HIS A 359 -0.40 8.79 -12.85
N ALA A 360 0.63 9.34 -13.49
CA ALA A 360 1.54 8.59 -14.33
C ALA A 360 2.97 8.66 -13.78
N TYR A 361 3.60 7.50 -13.66
CA TYR A 361 4.96 7.33 -13.15
C TYR A 361 5.79 6.50 -14.11
N LYS A 362 7.03 6.91 -14.32
CA LYS A 362 8.08 6.11 -14.95
C LYS A 362 9.06 5.67 -13.88
N VAL A 363 9.08 4.38 -13.58
CA VAL A 363 9.99 3.79 -12.60
C VAL A 363 11.18 3.20 -13.35
N ILE A 364 12.37 3.70 -13.03
CA ILE A 364 13.64 3.25 -13.60
C ILE A 364 14.18 2.16 -12.70
N VAL A 365 14.38 0.97 -13.26
CA VAL A 365 14.83 -0.22 -12.51
C VAL A 365 16.05 -0.85 -13.17
N SER A 366 16.88 -1.48 -12.36
CA SER A 366 17.95 -2.37 -12.79
C SER A 366 17.91 -3.63 -11.94
N ARG A 367 18.83 -4.58 -12.18
CA ARG A 367 18.96 -5.78 -11.34
C ARG A 367 19.14 -5.46 -9.85
N ASN A 368 19.74 -4.31 -9.53
CA ASN A 368 19.96 -3.83 -8.15
C ASN A 368 18.71 -3.22 -7.51
N GLY A 369 17.60 -3.13 -8.24
CA GLY A 369 16.34 -2.57 -7.76
C GLY A 369 15.98 -1.24 -8.41
N ILE A 370 15.23 -0.40 -7.69
CA ILE A 370 14.76 0.90 -8.17
C ILE A 370 15.94 1.89 -8.19
N GLN A 371 16.21 2.47 -9.35
CA GLN A 371 17.23 3.51 -9.54
C GLN A 371 16.64 4.92 -9.45
N GLY A 372 15.37 5.08 -9.83
CA GLY A 372 14.69 6.37 -9.78
C GLY A 372 13.21 6.26 -10.12
N ILE A 373 12.46 7.30 -9.76
CA ILE A 373 11.03 7.43 -10.07
C ILE A 373 10.82 8.83 -10.63
N THR A 374 10.27 8.90 -11.84
CA THR A 374 9.89 10.15 -12.49
C THR A 374 8.36 10.26 -12.49
N PHE A 375 7.84 11.35 -11.93
CA PHE A 375 6.43 11.71 -12.04
C PHE A 375 6.19 12.40 -13.39
N LEU A 376 5.16 11.96 -14.11
CA LEU A 376 4.84 12.45 -15.45
C LEU A 376 3.61 13.36 -15.45
N GLU A 377 2.58 13.00 -14.67
CA GLU A 377 1.31 13.72 -14.53
C GLU A 377 0.56 13.30 -13.28
#